data_AF-A0A7C6A6J3-F1
#
_entry.id   AF-A0A7C6A6J3-F1
#
_cell.length_a   1.000
_cell.length_b   1.000
_cell.length_c   1.000
_cell.angle_alpha   90.00
_cell.angle_beta   90.00
_cell.angle_gamma   90.00
#
_symmetry.space_group_name_H-M   'P 1'
#
loop_
_entity.id
_entity.type
_entity.pdbx_description
1 polymer ?
#
loop_
_entity_poly.entity_id
_entity_poly.type
_entity_poly.pdbx_seq_one_letter_code
_entity_poly.pdbx_strand_id
1 'polypeptide(L)'
;DYNKPILGLFNKSHIDYYIDRLNDKKLESQPSLALMSAIALKKLQMAKKGFVLQIEAGRIDHVNHTNDAFGALMETAELDQVLDVVDDYISKNPKTLVIVTSDHGTGGFGVYGTGPDYNDSTIIYTMPMTLCALGAVLAKCIYPLSKDRDQEVIS
;
A
#
# COMPACT_ATOMS: atom_id res chain seq x y z
N ASP A 1 -2.32 26.59 4.71
CA ASP A 1 -1.15 27.48 4.60
C ASP A 1 0.10 26.62 4.64
N TYR A 2 0.83 26.49 3.53
CA TYR A 2 2.06 25.69 3.46
C TYR A 2 3.32 26.48 3.87
N ASN A 3 3.19 27.71 4.39
CA ASN A 3 4.35 28.51 4.80
C ASN A 3 4.84 28.18 6.22
N LYS A 4 4.08 27.40 6.99
CA LYS A 4 4.42 27.01 8.37
C LYS A 4 4.74 25.51 8.46
N PRO A 5 5.48 25.08 9.51
CA PRO A 5 5.59 23.66 9.84
C PRO A 5 4.21 23.04 10.09
N ILE A 6 4.05 21.76 9.76
CA ILE A 6 2.80 21.00 9.93
C ILE A 6 3.10 19.82 10.86
N LEU A 7 2.28 19.66 11.89
CA LEU A 7 2.23 18.46 12.74
C LEU A 7 0.81 17.88 12.66
N GLY A 8 0.69 16.65 12.17
CA GLY A 8 -0.57 15.92 12.12
C GLY A 8 -0.58 14.79 13.15
N LEU A 9 -1.51 14.84 14.10
CA LEU A 9 -1.76 13.78 15.08
C LEU A 9 -3.22 13.34 14.91
N PHE A 10 -3.44 12.15 14.37
CA PHE A 10 -4.77 11.73 13.91
C PHE A 10 -5.42 10.65 14.78
N ASN A 11 -4.66 10.06 15.69
CA ASN A 11 -5.17 9.13 16.71
C ASN A 11 -4.32 9.25 17.99
N LYS A 12 -4.81 8.69 19.11
CA LYS A 12 -4.07 8.65 20.39
C LYS A 12 -2.85 7.72 20.34
N SER A 13 -2.89 6.74 19.46
CA SER A 13 -1.84 5.75 19.23
C SER A 13 -1.69 5.59 17.71
N HIS A 14 -1.82 4.37 17.19
CA HIS A 14 -1.77 4.08 15.77
C HIS A 14 -3.03 4.59 15.05
N ILE A 15 -2.89 4.91 13.76
CA ILE A 15 -4.04 4.98 12.86
C ILE A 15 -4.66 3.57 12.78
N ASP A 16 -5.99 3.53 12.72
CA ASP A 16 -6.74 2.28 12.62
C ASP A 16 -6.47 1.58 11.28
N TYR A 17 -6.65 0.25 11.27
CA TYR A 17 -6.34 -0.55 10.08
C TYR A 17 -7.12 -0.07 8.85
N TYR A 18 -6.51 -0.17 7.69
CA TYR A 18 -7.08 0.27 6.43
C TYR A 18 -8.45 -0.35 6.20
N ILE A 19 -8.58 -1.66 6.41
CA ILE A 19 -9.86 -2.35 6.26
C ILE A 19 -10.94 -1.83 7.23
N ASP A 20 -10.57 -1.49 8.47
CA ASP A 20 -11.53 -0.95 9.44
C ASP A 20 -11.99 0.45 9.03
N ARG A 21 -11.06 1.29 8.56
CA ARG A 21 -11.38 2.64 8.07
C ARG A 21 -12.29 2.64 6.84
N LEU A 22 -12.23 1.60 6.01
CA LEU A 22 -13.15 1.43 4.88
C LEU A 22 -14.56 1.02 5.30
N ASN A 23 -14.73 0.41 6.49
CA ASN A 23 -15.98 -0.23 6.90
C ASN A 23 -16.66 0.43 8.12
N ASP A 24 -15.95 1.23 8.91
CA ASP A 24 -16.52 1.99 10.03
C ASP A 24 -16.51 3.50 9.75
N LYS A 25 -17.71 4.07 9.59
CA LYS A 25 -17.93 5.50 9.38
C LYS A 25 -17.35 6.38 10.48
N LYS A 26 -17.20 5.86 11.71
CA LYS A 26 -16.61 6.61 12.82
C LYS A 26 -15.12 6.91 12.58
N LEU A 27 -14.47 6.11 11.74
CA LEU A 27 -13.05 6.20 11.45
C LEU A 27 -12.75 7.02 10.18
N GLU A 28 -13.77 7.48 9.43
CA GLU A 28 -13.62 8.27 8.20
C GLU A 28 -12.82 9.57 8.40
N SER A 29 -12.73 10.07 9.64
CA SER A 29 -11.94 11.25 9.96
C SER A 29 -10.42 11.04 9.94
N GLN A 30 -9.96 9.78 9.99
CA GLN A 30 -8.54 9.45 9.91
C GLN A 30 -8.04 9.48 8.47
N PRO A 31 -6.95 10.21 8.17
CA PRO A 31 -6.43 10.29 6.82
C PRO A 31 -5.81 8.95 6.40
N SER A 32 -5.88 8.64 5.11
CA SER A 32 -5.08 7.55 4.54
C SER A 32 -3.60 7.91 4.49
N LEU A 33 -2.76 6.88 4.46
CA LEU A 33 -1.31 7.06 4.29
C LEU A 33 -1.00 7.76 2.96
N ALA A 34 -1.73 7.43 1.90
CA ALA A 34 -1.62 8.08 0.59
C ALA A 34 -1.94 9.58 0.66
N LEU A 35 -2.99 9.99 1.39
CA LEU A 35 -3.34 11.39 1.58
C LEU A 35 -2.26 12.14 2.35
N MET A 36 -1.76 11.57 3.45
CA MET A 36 -0.67 12.16 4.21
C MET A 36 0.59 12.34 3.35
N SER A 37 0.92 11.33 2.54
CA SER A 37 2.05 11.35 1.61
C SER A 37 1.91 12.44 0.55
N ALA A 38 0.73 12.56 -0.07
CA ALA A 38 0.44 13.61 -1.04
C ALA A 38 0.58 15.01 -0.45
N ILE A 39 0.09 15.23 0.78
CA ILE A 39 0.22 16.50 1.49
C ILE A 39 1.69 16.80 1.83
N ALA A 40 2.44 15.79 2.28
CA ALA A 40 3.86 15.92 2.60
C ALA A 40 4.67 16.29 1.36
N LEU A 41 4.50 15.57 0.25
CA LEU A 41 5.14 15.89 -1.04
C LEU A 41 4.79 17.30 -1.51
N LYS A 42 3.50 17.67 -1.43
CA LYS A 42 3.03 19.02 -1.82
C LYS A 42 3.66 20.14 -0.99
N LYS A 43 3.93 19.91 0.29
CA LYS A 43 4.63 20.85 1.18
C LYS A 43 6.13 20.89 0.89
N LEU A 44 6.77 19.73 0.77
CA LEU A 44 8.22 19.59 0.68
C LEU A 44 8.79 19.99 -0.69
N GLN A 45 8.03 19.83 -1.77
CA GLN A 45 8.44 20.28 -3.11
C GLN A 45 8.72 21.80 -3.19
N MET A 46 8.23 22.59 -2.23
CA MET A 46 8.50 24.03 -2.14
C MET A 46 9.92 24.34 -1.61
N ALA A 47 10.66 23.33 -1.13
CA ALA A 47 12.00 23.51 -0.59
C ALA A 47 13.03 23.76 -1.71
N LYS A 48 13.80 24.85 -1.60
CA LYS A 48 14.76 25.28 -2.63
C LYS A 48 15.95 24.32 -2.84
N LYS A 49 16.25 23.46 -1.85
CA LYS A 49 17.43 22.57 -1.85
C LYS A 49 17.07 21.09 -2.01
N GLY A 50 15.84 20.78 -2.42
CA GLY A 50 15.30 19.41 -2.35
C GLY A 50 14.92 19.03 -0.92
N PHE A 51 14.58 17.76 -0.73
CA PHE A 51 14.13 17.21 0.55
C PHE A 51 14.43 15.71 0.65
N VAL A 52 14.33 15.20 1.87
CA VAL A 52 14.23 13.77 2.16
C VAL A 52 12.87 13.58 2.83
N LEU A 53 12.14 12.56 2.37
CA LEU A 53 10.84 12.17 2.93
C LEU A 53 10.89 10.67 3.22
N GLN A 54 10.50 10.30 4.44
CA GLN A 54 10.26 8.93 4.83
C GLN A 54 8.76 8.74 5.00
N ILE A 55 8.22 7.68 4.39
CA ILE A 55 6.83 7.24 4.53
C ILE A 55 6.89 5.80 5.02
N GLU A 56 6.10 5.47 6.04
CA GLU A 56 6.12 4.16 6.67
C GLU A 56 4.69 3.57 6.70
N ALA A 57 4.53 2.39 6.13
CA ALA A 57 3.30 1.59 6.24
C ALA A 57 3.37 0.62 7.43
N GLY A 58 3.60 1.16 8.64
CA GLY A 58 3.90 0.37 9.84
C GLY A 58 2.75 -0.49 10.37
N ARG A 59 1.55 -0.40 9.80
CA ARG A 59 0.43 -1.29 10.16
C ARG A 59 0.57 -2.68 9.54
N ILE A 60 1.33 -2.85 8.45
CA ILE A 60 1.66 -4.16 7.85
C ILE A 60 2.34 -5.07 8.89
N ASP A 61 3.27 -4.54 9.67
CA ASP A 61 3.93 -5.30 10.74
C ASP A 61 2.93 -5.75 11.83
N HIS A 62 2.11 -4.82 12.31
CA HIS A 62 1.12 -5.09 13.36
C HIS A 62 0.11 -6.18 12.99
N VAL A 63 -0.44 -6.16 11.78
CA VAL A 63 -1.37 -7.23 11.32
C VAL A 63 -0.65 -8.57 11.16
N ASN A 64 0.60 -8.57 10.70
CA ASN A 64 1.40 -9.79 10.61
C ASN A 64 1.76 -10.36 11.99
N HIS A 65 1.99 -9.52 13.01
CA HIS A 65 2.14 -9.98 14.40
C HIS A 65 0.90 -10.70 14.94
N THR A 66 -0.28 -10.34 14.43
CA THR A 66 -1.54 -11.01 14.77
C THR A 66 -1.87 -12.20 13.87
N ASN A 67 -1.03 -12.52 12.88
CA ASN A 67 -1.26 -13.54 11.85
C ASN A 67 -2.59 -13.35 11.08
N ASP A 68 -3.01 -12.10 10.87
CA ASP A 68 -4.19 -11.78 10.07
C ASP A 68 -3.79 -11.59 8.61
N ALA A 69 -3.98 -12.64 7.81
CA ALA A 69 -3.63 -12.65 6.39
C ALA A 69 -4.43 -11.63 5.56
N PHE A 70 -5.71 -11.44 5.88
CA PHE A 70 -6.55 -10.50 5.14
C PHE A 70 -6.20 -9.06 5.54
N GLY A 71 -5.99 -8.81 6.83
CA GLY A 71 -5.45 -7.54 7.32
C GLY A 71 -4.12 -7.18 6.66
N ALA A 72 -3.16 -8.12 6.60
CA ALA A 72 -1.87 -7.93 5.92
C ALA A 72 -2.01 -7.56 4.45
N LEU A 73 -2.91 -8.23 3.73
CA LEU A 73 -3.20 -7.91 2.33
C LEU A 73 -3.78 -6.49 2.19
N MET A 74 -4.73 -6.12 3.06
CA MET A 74 -5.37 -4.81 3.00
C MET A 74 -4.41 -3.67 3.38
N GLU A 75 -3.56 -3.85 4.40
CA GLU A 75 -2.50 -2.88 4.72
C GLU A 75 -1.48 -2.72 3.59
N THR A 76 -1.14 -3.83 2.92
CA THR A 76 -0.29 -3.79 1.73
C THR A 76 -0.97 -3.03 0.58
N ALA A 77 -2.29 -3.18 0.42
CA ALA A 77 -3.06 -2.41 -0.56
C ALA A 77 -3.14 -0.91 -0.24
N GLU A 78 -3.02 -0.50 1.03
CA GLU A 78 -2.86 0.93 1.36
C GLU A 78 -1.46 1.44 1.02
N LEU A 79 -0.41 0.63 1.22
CA LEU A 79 0.94 0.98 0.76
C LEU A 79 0.98 1.14 -0.76
N ASP A 80 0.28 0.29 -1.53
CA ASP A 80 0.18 0.41 -2.99
C ASP A 80 -0.40 1.76 -3.42
N GLN A 81 -1.41 2.29 -2.70
CA GLN A 81 -1.94 3.65 -2.95
C GLN A 81 -0.93 4.77 -2.67
N VAL A 82 0.03 4.54 -1.78
CA VAL A 82 1.15 5.47 -1.59
C VAL A 82 2.06 5.43 -2.80
N LEU A 83 2.32 4.25 -3.37
CA LEU A 83 3.14 4.11 -4.57
C LEU A 83 2.50 4.83 -5.76
N ASP A 84 1.18 4.76 -5.93
CA ASP A 84 0.45 5.56 -6.94
C ASP A 84 0.75 7.08 -6.79
N VAL A 85 0.69 7.60 -5.55
CA VAL A 85 0.98 9.00 -5.26
C VAL A 85 2.45 9.35 -5.56
N VAL A 86 3.37 8.43 -5.27
CA VAL A 86 4.80 8.61 -5.53
C VAL A 86 5.10 8.56 -7.03
N ASP A 87 4.51 7.62 -7.76
CA ASP A 87 4.62 7.48 -9.22
C ASP A 87 4.11 8.74 -9.94
N ASP A 88 2.96 9.26 -9.49
CA ASP A 88 2.40 10.52 -9.95
C ASP A 88 3.31 11.73 -9.64
N TYR A 89 4.09 11.66 -8.56
CA TYR A 89 5.02 12.71 -8.19
C TYR A 89 6.29 12.65 -9.04
N ILE A 90 6.90 11.48 -9.20
CA ILE A 90 8.15 11.32 -9.95
C ILE A 90 7.98 11.57 -11.45
N SER A 91 6.82 11.23 -12.03
CA SER A 91 6.50 11.56 -13.42
C SER A 91 6.53 13.07 -13.70
N LYS A 92 6.23 13.88 -12.67
CA LYS A 92 6.29 15.36 -12.71
C LYS A 92 7.62 15.92 -12.19
N ASN A 93 8.42 15.12 -11.50
CA ASN A 93 9.65 15.52 -10.81
C ASN A 93 10.77 14.50 -11.06
N PRO A 94 11.33 14.41 -12.29
CA PRO A 94 12.23 13.33 -12.70
C PRO A 94 13.58 13.31 -11.96
N LYS A 95 13.92 14.37 -11.20
CA LYS A 95 15.12 14.44 -10.35
C LYS A 95 14.84 13.94 -8.93
N THR A 96 14.23 12.76 -8.83
CA THR A 96 13.82 12.14 -7.56
C THR A 96 14.32 10.71 -7.51
N LEU A 97 14.91 10.32 -6.37
CA LEU A 97 15.25 8.93 -6.07
C LEU A 97 14.21 8.37 -5.11
N VAL A 98 13.62 7.23 -5.47
CA VAL A 98 12.70 6.49 -4.62
C VAL A 98 13.37 5.19 -4.21
N ILE A 99 13.34 4.90 -2.90
CA ILE A 99 13.81 3.63 -2.33
C ILE A 99 12.62 3.02 -1.59
N VAL A 100 12.25 1.81 -1.98
CA VAL A 100 11.21 1.02 -1.31
C VAL A 100 11.88 -0.20 -0.71
N THR A 101 11.70 -0.41 0.59
CA THR A 101 12.26 -1.54 1.32
C THR A 101 11.39 -1.87 2.52
N SER A 102 11.50 -3.10 3.02
CA SER A 102 11.10 -3.45 4.38
C SER A 102 12.26 -3.21 5.35
N ASP A 103 11.95 -3.01 6.62
CA ASP A 103 12.89 -3.07 7.73
C ASP A 103 13.17 -4.52 8.17
N HIS A 104 12.12 -5.36 8.22
CA HIS A 104 12.21 -6.79 8.46
C HIS A 104 10.97 -7.55 7.93
N GLY A 105 11.01 -8.88 8.00
CA GLY A 105 9.83 -9.73 7.83
C GLY A 105 9.16 -10.00 9.18
N THR A 106 7.84 -10.24 9.17
CA THR A 106 7.04 -10.46 10.39
C THR A 106 6.05 -11.61 10.18
N GLY A 107 5.77 -12.39 11.22
CA GLY A 107 4.75 -13.44 11.23
C GLY A 107 5.08 -14.72 10.43
N GLY A 108 6.15 -14.72 9.64
CA GLY A 108 6.48 -15.86 8.78
C GLY A 108 5.41 -16.12 7.73
N PHE A 109 4.76 -15.05 7.23
CA PHE A 109 3.69 -15.14 6.25
C PHE A 109 4.12 -15.94 5.02
N GLY A 110 3.30 -16.90 4.62
CA GLY A 110 3.56 -17.76 3.48
C GLY A 110 2.28 -18.17 2.78
N VAL A 111 2.32 -18.18 1.45
CA VAL A 111 1.27 -18.78 0.64
C VAL A 111 1.69 -20.23 0.39
N TYR A 112 0.95 -21.16 0.98
CA TYR A 112 1.21 -22.59 0.84
C TYR A 112 0.23 -23.20 -0.16
N GLY A 113 0.77 -24.13 -0.94
CA GLY A 113 -0.07 -24.98 -1.74
C GLY A 113 -0.93 -25.91 -0.88
N THR A 114 -2.11 -26.28 -1.38
CA THR A 114 -2.97 -27.31 -0.81
C THR A 114 -3.09 -28.48 -1.78
N GLY A 115 -3.07 -29.71 -1.24
CA GLY A 115 -3.08 -30.94 -2.03
C GLY A 115 -1.80 -31.78 -1.86
N PRO A 116 -1.77 -33.00 -2.40
CA PRO A 116 -0.61 -33.89 -2.29
C PRO A 116 0.64 -33.37 -3.02
N ASP A 117 0.48 -32.59 -4.10
CA ASP A 117 1.58 -31.96 -4.84
C ASP A 117 1.53 -30.43 -4.84
N TYR A 118 2.67 -29.76 -5.03
CA TYR A 118 2.80 -28.29 -5.06
C TYR A 118 1.85 -27.60 -6.05
N ASN A 119 1.48 -28.25 -7.16
CA ASN A 119 0.60 -27.70 -8.21
C ASN A 119 -0.89 -27.95 -7.96
N ASP A 120 -1.26 -28.79 -6.97
CA ASP A 120 -2.65 -29.21 -6.73
C ASP A 120 -3.53 -28.12 -6.14
N SER A 121 -2.91 -27.01 -5.75
CA SER A 121 -3.58 -25.85 -5.15
C SER A 121 -4.55 -25.17 -6.11
N THR A 122 -4.38 -25.45 -7.41
CA THR A 122 -5.21 -24.95 -8.51
C THR A 122 -6.70 -25.21 -8.26
N ILE A 123 -7.08 -26.33 -7.62
CA ILE A 123 -8.49 -26.66 -7.38
C ILE A 123 -9.16 -25.66 -6.44
N ILE A 124 -8.51 -25.20 -5.36
CA ILE A 124 -9.11 -24.20 -4.46
C ILE A 124 -9.27 -22.85 -5.14
N TYR A 125 -8.36 -22.47 -6.03
CA TYR A 125 -8.45 -21.23 -6.81
C TYR A 125 -9.42 -21.31 -8.01
N THR A 126 -9.80 -22.51 -8.44
CA THR A 126 -10.70 -22.74 -9.59
C THR A 126 -12.09 -23.26 -9.20
N MET A 127 -12.30 -23.72 -7.95
CA MET A 127 -13.62 -24.05 -7.46
C MET A 127 -14.45 -22.75 -7.32
N PRO A 128 -15.65 -22.68 -7.93
CA PRO A 128 -16.48 -21.48 -7.92
C PRO A 128 -17.20 -21.40 -6.58
N MET A 129 -16.47 -21.18 -5.49
CA MET A 129 -17.06 -20.73 -4.24
C MET A 129 -17.05 -19.20 -4.26
N THR A 130 -18.17 -18.66 -4.76
CA THR A 130 -18.57 -17.24 -4.62
C THR A 130 -17.76 -16.22 -5.43
N LEU A 131 -18.06 -16.19 -6.73
CA LEU A 131 -17.73 -15.15 -7.72
C LEU A 131 -18.21 -13.71 -7.35
N CYS A 132 -18.64 -13.43 -6.12
CA CYS A 132 -19.21 -12.13 -5.75
C CYS A 132 -18.24 -11.22 -4.96
N ALA A 133 -17.22 -11.74 -4.28
CA ALA A 133 -16.43 -10.92 -3.34
C ALA A 133 -14.96 -10.67 -3.71
N LEU A 134 -14.29 -11.55 -4.46
CA LEU A 134 -12.84 -11.41 -4.75
C LEU A 134 -12.51 -10.83 -6.13
N GLY A 135 -13.42 -10.95 -7.10
CA GLY A 135 -13.17 -10.57 -8.50
C GLY A 135 -12.92 -9.07 -8.70
N ALA A 136 -13.53 -8.22 -7.88
CA ALA A 136 -13.38 -6.76 -7.99
C ALA A 136 -12.01 -6.25 -7.50
N VAL A 137 -11.36 -6.97 -6.57
CA VAL A 137 -10.08 -6.55 -5.97
C VAL A 137 -8.89 -7.00 -6.84
N LEU A 138 -8.93 -8.24 -7.35
CA LEU A 138 -7.86 -8.78 -8.20
C LEU A 138 -7.90 -8.24 -9.64
N ALA A 139 -9.08 -7.96 -10.21
CA ALA A 139 -9.17 -7.37 -11.54
C ALA A 139 -8.59 -5.95 -11.60
N LYS A 140 -8.55 -5.22 -10.47
CA LYS A 140 -7.93 -3.90 -10.42
C LYS A 140 -6.41 -3.94 -10.20
N CYS A 141 -5.91 -4.98 -9.52
CA CYS A 141 -4.48 -5.16 -9.29
C CYS A 141 -3.74 -5.89 -10.44
N ILE A 142 -4.43 -6.72 -11.24
CA ILE A 142 -3.78 -7.53 -12.29
C ILE A 142 -3.91 -6.90 -13.69
N TYR A 143 -4.99 -6.15 -13.97
CA TYR A 143 -5.30 -5.75 -15.36
C TYR A 143 -4.84 -4.36 -15.85
N PRO A 144 -4.45 -3.35 -15.04
CA PRO A 144 -3.83 -2.15 -15.60
C PRO A 144 -2.31 -2.29 -15.79
N LEU A 145 -1.68 -3.36 -15.30
CA LEU A 145 -0.22 -3.42 -15.19
C LEU A 145 0.51 -4.06 -16.39
N SER A 146 -0.20 -4.61 -17.38
CA SER A 146 0.42 -5.39 -18.46
C SER A 146 0.53 -4.70 -19.82
N LYS A 147 0.08 -3.45 -19.97
CA LYS A 147 0.11 -2.79 -21.30
C LYS A 147 1.21 -1.75 -21.51
N ASP A 148 1.77 -1.15 -20.46
CA ASP A 148 2.68 0.00 -20.63
C ASP A 148 4.04 -0.09 -19.91
N ARG A 149 4.42 -1.21 -19.28
CA ARG A 149 5.67 -1.30 -18.47
C ARG A 149 6.85 -2.06 -19.06
N ASP A 150 6.74 -2.61 -20.27
CA ASP A 150 7.76 -3.50 -20.84
C ASP A 150 8.75 -2.84 -21.82
N GLN A 151 8.82 -1.49 -21.95
CA GLN A 151 9.71 -0.87 -22.94
C GLN A 151 10.72 0.18 -22.50
N GLU A 152 10.82 0.63 -21.25
CA GLU A 152 11.85 1.62 -20.89
C GLU A 152 12.47 1.43 -19.49
N VAL A 153 13.14 0.29 -19.23
CA VAL A 153 14.17 0.22 -18.17
C VAL A 153 15.29 -0.75 -18.55
N ILE A 154 15.93 -0.59 -19.72
CA ILE A 154 17.34 -0.98 -19.95
C ILE A 154 17.95 -0.07 -21.04
N SER A 155 18.57 1.04 -20.63
CA SER A 155 19.83 1.60 -21.19
C SER A 155 20.32 2.78 -20.35
#